data_AF-A0A345INC3-F1
#
_entry.id   AF-A0A345INC3-F1
#
_cell.length_a   1.000
_cell.length_b   1.000
_cell.length_c   1.000
_cell.angle_alpha   90.00
_cell.angle_beta   90.00
_cell.angle_gamma   90.00
#
_symmetry.space_group_name_H-M   'P 1'
#
loop_
_entity.id
_entity.type
_entity.pdbx_description
1 polymer ?
#
loop_
_entity_poly.entity_id
_entity_poly.type
_entity_poly.pdbx_seq_one_letter_code
_entity_poly.pdbx_strand_id
1 'polypeptide(L)'
;MPQKKKQPTSSNRDRVVYEVRIGNTPRQVEATTTAELKKALLPLLNLDPYSVQAAAHLAHVERATVTGKGWSVKRVGVLSFVADEEPKKAPTGNAQRRQDDQPTTAPTADDATQEQGQQTPDSAHQNTQDTLL
;
A
#
# COMPACT_ATOMS: atom_id res chain seq x y z
N MET A 1 -9.18 35.45 5.58
CA MET A 1 -8.28 34.33 5.91
C MET A 1 -9.07 33.02 5.78
N PRO A 2 -8.76 32.13 4.82
CA PRO A 2 -9.49 30.88 4.70
C PRO A 2 -9.05 29.88 5.78
N GLN A 3 -10.02 29.33 6.50
CA GLN A 3 -9.81 28.37 7.58
C GLN A 3 -9.36 27.03 6.99
N LYS A 4 -8.15 26.57 7.37
CA LYS A 4 -7.69 25.20 7.10
C LYS A 4 -8.68 24.22 7.75
N LYS A 5 -9.50 23.56 6.94
CA LYS A 5 -10.29 22.40 7.38
C LYS A 5 -9.28 21.36 7.88
N LYS A 6 -9.32 21.07 9.18
CA LYS A 6 -8.56 19.98 9.79
C LYS A 6 -9.06 18.69 9.15
N GLN A 7 -8.33 18.21 8.14
CA GLN A 7 -8.52 16.90 7.58
C GLN A 7 -8.36 15.90 8.73
N PRO A 8 -9.33 14.99 8.96
CA PRO A 8 -9.17 14.00 10.01
C PRO A 8 -7.96 13.16 9.63
N THR A 9 -6.91 13.26 10.43
CA THR A 9 -5.78 12.33 10.37
C THR A 9 -6.38 10.97 10.67
N SER A 10 -6.60 10.15 9.63
CA SER A 10 -6.87 8.73 9.78
C SER A 10 -5.79 8.20 10.71
N SER A 11 -6.16 7.97 11.97
CA SER A 11 -5.23 7.48 12.96
C SER A 11 -4.66 6.19 12.39
N ASN A 12 -3.34 6.10 12.33
CA ASN A 12 -2.57 4.95 11.86
C ASN A 12 -2.93 3.74 12.76
N ARG A 13 -4.08 3.14 12.49
CA ARG A 13 -4.65 2.04 13.26
C ARG A 13 -4.82 0.89 12.32
N ASP A 14 -4.26 -0.22 12.77
CA ASP A 14 -4.41 -1.52 12.17
C ASP A 14 -5.89 -1.85 11.93
N ARG A 15 -6.27 -2.07 10.67
CA ARG A 15 -7.63 -2.45 10.31
C ARG A 15 -7.74 -3.96 10.36
N VAL A 16 -8.56 -4.47 11.27
CA VAL A 16 -8.76 -5.91 11.39
C VAL A 16 -9.88 -6.35 10.45
N VAL A 17 -9.61 -7.39 9.66
CA VAL A 17 -10.58 -7.98 8.74
C VAL A 17 -11.21 -9.20 9.40
N TYR A 18 -12.54 -9.23 9.38
CA TYR A 18 -13.37 -10.30 9.90
C TYR A 18 -14.15 -10.96 8.76
N GLU A 19 -14.25 -12.28 8.80
CA GLU A 19 -15.21 -13.02 7.99
C GLU A 19 -16.42 -13.34 8.87
N VAL A 20 -17.58 -12.87 8.41
CA VAL A 20 -18.89 -13.11 8.99
C VAL A 20 -19.64 -14.05 8.05
N ARG A 21 -19.93 -15.27 8.48
CA ARG A 21 -20.82 -16.17 7.73
C ARG A 21 -22.22 -16.09 8.29
N ILE A 22 -23.20 -15.98 7.41
CA ILE A 22 -24.62 -16.06 7.72
C ILE A 22 -25.20 -17.14 6.81
N GLY A 23 -25.59 -18.27 7.39
CA GLY A 23 -25.85 -19.50 6.64
C GLY A 23 -24.63 -19.88 5.80
N ASN A 24 -24.81 -19.89 4.48
CA ASN A 24 -23.77 -20.26 3.53
C ASN A 24 -23.06 -19.05 2.88
N THR A 25 -23.40 -17.83 3.29
CA THR A 25 -22.90 -16.61 2.65
C THR A 25 -21.79 -15.98 3.50
N PRO A 26 -20.52 -16.01 3.05
CA PRO A 26 -19.43 -15.31 3.71
C PRO A 26 -19.46 -13.81 3.34
N ARG A 27 -19.23 -12.95 4.33
CA ARG A 27 -19.10 -11.50 4.16
C ARG A 27 -17.89 -11.00 4.93
N GLN A 28 -17.11 -10.13 4.31
CA GLN A 28 -15.99 -9.48 4.98
C GLN A 28 -16.43 -8.18 5.62
N VAL A 29 -15.92 -7.93 6.83
CA VAL A 29 -16.15 -6.73 7.62
C VAL A 29 -14.82 -6.24 8.14
N GLU A 30 -14.53 -4.97 7.91
CA GLU A 30 -13.33 -4.32 8.42
C GLU A 30 -13.67 -3.48 9.65
N ALA A 31 -12.89 -3.62 10.71
CA ALA A 31 -13.06 -2.81 11.91
C ALA A 31 -11.73 -2.55 12.61
N THR A 32 -11.57 -1.34 13.16
CA THR A 32 -10.42 -0.96 13.99
C THR A 32 -10.71 -1.11 15.48
N THR A 33 -11.99 -1.18 15.87
CA THR A 33 -12.42 -1.25 17.28
C THR A 33 -13.61 -2.20 17.43
N THR A 34 -13.82 -2.68 18.65
CA THR A 34 -15.00 -3.47 19.03
C THR A 34 -16.32 -2.74 18.72
N ALA A 35 -16.36 -1.41 18.89
CA ALA A 35 -17.57 -0.62 18.64
C ALA A 35 -17.92 -0.54 17.14
N GLU A 36 -16.91 -0.39 16.29
CA GLU A 36 -17.07 -0.43 14.82
C GLU A 36 -17.57 -1.82 14.39
N LEU A 37 -16.96 -2.88 14.93
CA LEU A 37 -17.37 -4.25 14.65
C LEU A 37 -18.82 -4.51 15.09
N LYS A 38 -19.21 -4.07 16.30
CA LYS A 38 -20.60 -4.16 16.78
C LYS A 38 -21.57 -3.49 15.82
N LYS A 39 -21.28 -2.26 15.38
CA LYS A 39 -22.14 -1.52 14.43
C LYS A 39 -22.30 -2.27 13.10
N ALA A 40 -21.22 -2.87 12.60
CA ALA A 40 -21.26 -3.64 11.37
C ALA A 40 -22.01 -4.98 11.51
N LEU A 41 -21.91 -5.64 12.67
CA LEU A 41 -22.56 -6.93 12.94
C LEU A 41 -24.05 -6.80 13.28
N LEU A 42 -24.49 -5.68 13.87
CA LEU A 42 -25.86 -5.47 14.32
C LEU A 42 -26.92 -5.69 13.21
N PRO A 43 -26.80 -5.09 12.01
CA PRO A 43 -27.76 -5.33 10.92
C PRO A 43 -27.61 -6.71 10.27
N LEU A 44 -26.52 -7.43 10.53
CA LEU A 44 -26.20 -8.70 9.87
C LEU A 44 -26.74 -9.91 10.62
N LEU A 45 -26.56 -9.94 11.94
CA LEU A 45 -26.80 -11.14 12.74
C LEU A 45 -28.24 -11.21 13.30
N ASN A 46 -29.01 -10.11 13.24
CA ASN A 46 -30.36 -10.02 13.82
C ASN A 46 -30.42 -10.58 15.26
N LEU A 47 -29.45 -10.16 16.07
CA LEU A 47 -29.31 -10.54 17.47
C LEU A 47 -29.57 -9.33 18.36
N ASP A 48 -29.83 -9.60 19.64
CA ASP A 48 -29.87 -8.58 20.67
C ASP A 48 -28.54 -7.79 20.71
N PRO A 49 -28.58 -6.45 20.90
CA PRO A 49 -27.39 -5.60 20.95
C PRO A 49 -26.33 -6.03 21.98
N TYR A 50 -26.73 -6.67 23.08
CA TYR A 50 -25.81 -7.23 24.07
C TYR A 50 -25.07 -8.45 23.51
N SER A 51 -25.78 -9.37 22.85
CA SER A 51 -25.17 -10.54 22.22
C SER A 51 -24.20 -10.14 21.10
N VAL A 52 -24.55 -9.14 20.28
CA VAL A 52 -23.64 -8.61 19.24
C VAL A 52 -22.40 -7.98 19.88
N GLN A 53 -22.56 -7.26 20.98
CA GLN A 53 -21.43 -6.67 21.71
C GLN A 53 -20.49 -7.74 22.27
N ALA A 54 -21.03 -8.81 22.87
CA ALA A 54 -20.25 -9.92 23.37
C ALA A 54 -19.49 -10.61 22.22
N ALA A 55 -20.16 -10.90 21.10
CA ALA A 55 -19.53 -11.49 19.92
C ALA A 55 -18.40 -10.60 19.35
N ALA A 56 -18.65 -9.29 19.23
CA ALA A 56 -17.65 -8.34 18.77
C ALA A 56 -16.45 -8.26 19.73
N HIS A 57 -16.70 -8.28 21.04
CA HIS A 57 -15.64 -8.24 22.06
C HIS A 57 -14.77 -9.49 21.99
N LEU A 58 -15.38 -10.68 21.97
CA LEU A 58 -14.66 -11.95 21.87
C LEU A 58 -13.86 -12.05 20.55
N ALA A 59 -14.43 -11.63 19.43
CA ALA A 59 -13.73 -11.67 18.14
C ALA A 59 -12.59 -10.64 18.04
N HIS A 60 -12.74 -9.46 18.64
CA HIS A 60 -11.75 -8.39 18.54
C HIS A 60 -10.64 -8.48 19.61
N VAL A 61 -11.02 -8.64 20.87
CA VAL A 61 -10.10 -8.62 22.02
C VAL A 61 -9.48 -10.00 22.22
N GLU A 62 -10.30 -11.03 22.38
CA GLU A 62 -9.84 -12.40 22.64
C GLU A 62 -9.39 -13.12 21.36
N ARG A 63 -9.59 -12.51 20.19
CA ARG A 63 -9.30 -13.09 18.87
C ARG A 63 -9.98 -14.45 18.65
N ALA A 64 -11.09 -14.68 19.35
CA ALA A 64 -11.82 -15.94 19.30
C ALA A 64 -12.67 -16.04 18.02
N THR A 65 -12.88 -17.26 17.55
CA THR A 65 -13.94 -17.54 16.57
C THR A 65 -15.25 -17.71 17.32
N VAL A 66 -16.23 -16.88 17.00
CA VAL A 66 -17.55 -16.91 17.65
C VAL A 66 -18.53 -17.55 16.70
N THR A 67 -19.13 -18.66 17.11
CA THR A 67 -20.13 -19.40 16.33
C THR A 67 -21.46 -19.40 17.06
N GLY A 68 -22.53 -19.14 16.31
CA GLY A 68 -23.91 -19.23 16.77
C GLY A 68 -24.77 -20.00 15.78
N LYS A 69 -26.09 -20.01 16.03
CA LYS A 69 -27.03 -20.77 15.20
C LYS A 69 -27.13 -20.14 13.81
N GLY A 70 -26.51 -20.79 12.83
CA GLY A 70 -26.51 -20.35 11.44
C GLY A 70 -25.61 -19.13 11.16
N TRP A 71 -24.67 -18.80 12.04
CA TRP A 71 -23.70 -17.74 11.77
C TRP A 71 -22.37 -17.98 12.47
N SER A 72 -21.31 -17.37 11.94
CA SER A 72 -19.98 -17.39 12.55
C SER A 72 -19.24 -16.09 12.29
N VAL A 73 -18.47 -15.59 13.26
CA VAL A 73 -17.56 -14.46 13.11
C VAL A 73 -16.17 -14.94 13.45
N LYS A 74 -15.23 -14.78 12.52
CA LYS A 74 -13.81 -15.08 12.74
C LYS A 74 -12.94 -13.93 12.25
N ARG A 75 -11.82 -13.70 12.91
CA ARG A 75 -10.78 -12.80 12.42
C ARG A 75 -10.00 -13.51 11.31
N VAL A 76 -9.91 -12.90 10.13
CA VAL A 76 -9.19 -13.48 8.98
C VAL A 76 -7.86 -12.79 8.70
N GLY A 77 -7.69 -11.55 9.12
CA GLY A 77 -6.46 -10.84 8.84
C GLY A 77 -6.41 -9.45 9.42
N VAL A 78 -5.34 -8.76 9.05
CA VAL A 78 -4.97 -7.43 9.50
C VAL A 78 -4.44 -6.69 8.29
N LEU A 79 -5.00 -5.51 8.03
CA LEU A 79 -4.51 -4.55 7.05
C LEU A 79 -3.79 -3.44 7.82
N SER A 80 -2.46 -3.47 7.76
CA SER A 80 -1.63 -2.43 8.33
C SER A 80 -1.53 -1.26 7.36
N PHE A 81 -1.75 -0.04 7.85
CA PHE A 81 -1.60 1.16 7.04
C PHE A 81 -0.12 1.49 6.89
N VAL A 82 0.36 1.59 5.65
CA VAL A 82 1.69 2.12 5.31
C VAL A 82 1.46 3.50 4.71
N ALA A 83 1.98 4.55 5.34
CA ALA A 83 1.96 5.89 4.77
C ALA A 83 2.85 5.91 3.53
N ASP A 84 2.35 6.48 2.43
CA ASP A 84 3.15 6.71 1.24
C ASP A 84 4.33 7.64 1.60
N GLU A 85 5.56 7.23 1.30
CA GLU A 85 6.73 8.10 1.49
C GLU A 85 6.58 9.31 0.56
N GLU A 86 6.58 10.50 1.15
CA GLU A 86 6.51 11.77 0.42
C GLU A 86 7.55 11.77 -0.72
N PRO A 87 7.16 12.08 -1.97
CA PRO A 87 8.07 11.94 -3.10
C PRO A 87 9.32 12.79 -2.85
N LYS A 88 10.46 12.10 -2.71
CA LYS A 88 11.80 12.70 -2.60
C LYS A 88 11.91 13.75 -3.73
N LYS A 89 12.08 15.02 -3.33
CA LYS A 89 12.23 16.21 -4.20
C LYS A 89 12.64 15.84 -5.63
N ALA A 90 11.75 16.09 -6.59
CA ALA A 90 12.10 16.03 -8.00
C ALA A 90 13.39 16.85 -8.23
N PRO A 91 14.39 16.33 -8.98
CA PRO A 91 15.57 17.10 -9.29
C PRO A 91 15.13 18.36 -10.04
N THR A 92 15.41 19.53 -9.46
CA THR A 92 15.20 20.81 -10.12
C THR A 92 16.18 20.87 -11.29
N GLY A 93 15.70 20.52 -12.48
CA GLY A 93 16.42 20.70 -13.72
C GLY A 93 16.80 22.16 -13.86
N ASN A 94 18.10 22.42 -13.90
CA ASN A 94 18.71 23.72 -14.05
C ASN A 94 18.32 24.27 -15.45
N ALA A 95 17.30 25.11 -15.54
CA ALA A 95 16.95 25.81 -16.77
C ALA A 95 17.97 26.94 -17.00
N GLN A 96 19.13 26.60 -17.56
CA GLN A 96 20.14 27.56 -17.99
C GLN A 96 20.01 27.84 -19.49
N ARG A 97 20.01 29.14 -19.81
CA ARG A 97 20.24 29.80 -21.11
C ARG A 97 19.15 29.68 -22.19
N ARG A 98 18.44 30.79 -22.40
CA ARG A 98 18.20 31.30 -23.75
C ARG A 98 19.19 32.43 -24.01
N GLN A 99 19.98 32.23 -25.05
CA GLN A 99 21.07 33.06 -25.53
C GLN A 99 20.54 33.61 -26.87
N ASP A 100 20.20 34.89 -26.90
CA ASP A 100 19.80 35.61 -28.10
C ASP A 100 20.61 36.90 -28.10
N ASP A 101 21.71 36.91 -28.84
CA ASP A 101 22.15 38.05 -29.68
C ASP A 101 23.36 37.58 -30.51
N GLN A 102 23.13 37.32 -31.79
CA GLN A 102 24.13 37.26 -32.87
C GLN A 102 24.41 38.72 -33.30
N PRO A 103 25.59 39.09 -33.88
CA PRO A 103 25.95 38.60 -35.22
C PRO A 103 27.47 38.57 -35.60
N THR A 104 27.76 37.96 -36.76
CA THR A 104 28.89 38.24 -37.69
C THR A 104 30.31 37.78 -37.25
N THR A 105 31.05 36.91 -37.95
CA THR A 105 31.65 37.08 -39.30
C THR A 105 32.32 35.77 -39.81
N ALA A 106 32.25 35.54 -41.13
CA ALA A 106 33.19 34.89 -42.07
C ALA A 106 33.58 33.37 -41.99
N PRO A 107 33.69 32.66 -43.15
CA PRO A 107 33.98 31.22 -43.25
C PRO A 107 35.45 30.91 -43.58
N THR A 108 36.03 29.83 -43.03
CA THR A 108 37.29 29.11 -43.43
C THR A 108 37.45 27.96 -42.40
N ALA A 109 37.22 26.67 -42.69
CA ALA A 109 37.95 25.66 -43.47
C ALA A 109 38.53 24.56 -42.54
N ASP A 110 38.23 23.31 -42.91
CA ASP A 110 39.02 22.07 -42.77
C ASP A 110 39.27 21.37 -41.42
N ASP A 111 39.59 20.06 -41.55
CA ASP A 111 40.00 19.03 -40.57
C ASP A 111 38.88 18.34 -39.74
N ALA A 112 38.34 17.17 -40.13
CA ALA A 112 38.92 15.81 -39.98
C ALA A 112 39.29 15.51 -38.50
N THR A 113 38.69 14.56 -37.78
CA THR A 113 38.93 13.10 -37.89
C THR A 113 38.23 12.39 -36.71
N GLN A 114 37.94 11.10 -36.96
CA GLN A 114 37.57 9.92 -36.14
C GLN A 114 37.91 9.97 -34.62
N GLU A 115 37.30 9.16 -33.73
CA GLU A 115 37.65 7.74 -33.54
C GLU A 115 36.58 6.93 -32.79
N GLN A 116 36.40 5.70 -33.29
CA GLN A 116 35.66 4.58 -32.70
C GLN A 116 36.47 3.89 -31.58
N GLY A 117 35.77 3.24 -30.66
CA GLY A 117 36.20 2.04 -29.95
C GLY A 117 35.00 1.50 -29.18
N GLN A 118 34.24 0.48 -29.58
CA GLN A 118 34.50 -0.90 -30.02
C GLN A 118 34.92 -1.86 -28.90
N GLN A 119 34.19 -3.00 -28.87
CA GLN A 119 34.45 -4.32 -28.26
C GLN A 119 33.94 -4.54 -26.81
N THR A 120 32.82 -5.23 -26.51
CA THR A 120 32.31 -6.63 -26.68
C THR A 120 32.42 -7.51 -25.41
N PRO A 121 31.59 -8.58 -25.25
CA PRO A 121 30.96 -9.03 -24.00
C PRO A 121 31.54 -10.37 -23.42
N ASP A 122 30.70 -11.11 -22.66
CA ASP A 122 30.86 -12.49 -22.10
C ASP A 122 31.28 -12.50 -20.59
N SER A 123 30.75 -13.32 -19.67
CA SER A 123 30.30 -14.72 -19.75
C SER A 123 29.31 -15.08 -18.63
N ALA A 124 28.44 -16.05 -18.93
CA ALA A 124 27.67 -16.82 -17.97
C ALA A 124 28.55 -17.88 -17.28
N HIS A 125 28.38 -18.12 -15.97
CA HIS A 125 28.81 -19.36 -15.34
C HIS A 125 27.76 -19.89 -14.34
N GLN A 126 27.38 -21.13 -14.64
CA GLN A 126 26.55 -22.10 -13.96
C GLN A 126 27.42 -22.90 -12.98
N ASN A 127 26.94 -23.19 -11.76
CA ASN A 127 27.48 -24.25 -10.88
C ASN A 127 26.40 -24.55 -9.81
N THR A 128 25.57 -25.59 -9.87
CA THR A 128 25.79 -27.05 -9.77
C THR A 128 26.40 -27.50 -8.44
N GLN A 129 25.53 -28.15 -7.64
CA GLN A 129 25.74 -29.18 -6.60
C GLN A 129 26.67 -28.89 -5.41
N ASP A 130 26.11 -29.05 -4.20
CA ASP A 130 26.70 -29.97 -3.23
C ASP A 130 25.60 -30.66 -2.40
N THR A 131 25.59 -31.99 -2.45
CA THR A 131 24.81 -32.92 -1.62
C THR A 131 25.86 -33.72 -0.88
N LEU A 132 25.91 -33.64 0.45
CA LEU A 132 26.54 -34.62 1.34
C LEU A 132 25.89 -34.45 2.72
N LEU A 133 25.00 -35.37 3.10
CA LEU A 133 25.21 -36.58 3.91
C LEU A 133 25.19 -36.29 5.43
#